data_AF-A0A352KPQ0-F1
#
_entry.id   AF-A0A352KPQ0-F1
#
_cell.length_a   1.000
_cell.length_b   1.000
_cell.length_c   1.000
_cell.angle_alpha   90.00
_cell.angle_beta   90.00
_cell.angle_gamma   90.00
#
_symmetry.space_group_name_H-M   'P 1'
#
loop_
_entity.id
_entity.type
_entity.pdbx_description
1 polymer ?
#
loop_
_entity_poly.entity_id
_entity_poly.type
_entity_poly.pdbx_seq_one_letter_code
_entity_poly.pdbx_strand_id
1 'polypeptide(L)'
;SGLFVPSACGGGGSCAQCRVKIFEGGGSILPTEESHITKREALQGDRLSCQVAVKQDMKIEVPEEIFGVKKWECTVRSNDNVATFIK
;
A
#
# COMPACT_ATOMS: atom_id res chain seq x y z
N SER A 1 -2.02 -4.22 15.92
CA SER A 1 -1.79 -3.37 14.73
C SER A 1 -0.30 -3.39 14.45
N GLY A 2 0.20 -4.04 13.40
CA GLY A 2 1.63 -4.41 13.35
C GLY A 2 2.24 -4.67 11.97
N LEU A 3 1.61 -4.19 10.88
CA LEU A 3 2.13 -4.31 9.52
C LEU A 3 1.97 -2.95 8.83
N PHE A 4 3.07 -2.42 8.29
CA PHE A 4 3.10 -1.10 7.65
C PHE A 4 3.16 -1.25 6.14
N VAL A 5 1.99 -1.44 5.52
CA VAL A 5 1.88 -1.50 4.06
C VAL A 5 2.06 -0.08 3.50
N PRO A 6 2.97 0.14 2.53
CA PRO A 6 3.24 1.47 2.01
C PRO A 6 2.03 2.03 1.26
N SER A 7 1.73 3.31 1.49
CA SER A 7 0.63 4.02 0.85
C SER A 7 0.91 5.52 0.79
N ALA A 8 1.58 5.97 -0.28
CA ALA A 8 1.89 7.39 -0.48
C ALA A 8 0.65 8.26 -0.76
N CYS A 9 -0.43 7.68 -1.30
CA CYS A 9 -1.65 8.41 -1.68
C CYS A 9 -2.71 8.52 -0.58
N GLY A 10 -2.45 8.03 0.64
CA GLY A 10 -3.42 8.09 1.74
C GLY A 10 -4.71 7.27 1.51
N GLY A 11 -4.68 6.28 0.62
CA GLY A 11 -5.83 5.41 0.33
C GLY A 11 -6.65 5.80 -0.90
N GLY A 12 -6.17 6.72 -1.73
CA GLY A 12 -6.83 7.11 -2.99
C GLY A 12 -6.67 6.12 -4.15
N GLY A 13 -5.97 4.99 -3.98
CA GLY A 13 -5.79 3.98 -5.03
C GLY A 13 -4.88 4.41 -6.18
N SER A 14 -4.23 5.58 -6.12
CA SER A 14 -3.49 6.17 -7.25
C SER A 14 -1.98 5.95 -7.24
N CYS A 15 -1.40 5.52 -6.11
CA CYS A 15 0.06 5.29 -6.00
C CYS A 15 0.50 3.83 -6.23
N ALA A 16 -0.44 2.88 -6.22
CA ALA A 16 -0.21 1.43 -6.34
C ALA A 16 0.75 0.77 -5.32
N GLN A 17 1.34 1.51 -4.37
CA GLN A 17 2.33 0.97 -3.43
C GLN A 17 1.74 -0.06 -2.46
N CYS A 18 0.44 0.04 -2.19
CA CYS A 18 -0.25 -0.84 -1.25
C CYS A 18 -0.66 -2.20 -1.86
N ARG A 19 0.05 -2.65 -2.90
CA ARG A 19 -0.25 -3.90 -3.61
C ARG A 19 -0.02 -5.11 -2.71
N VAL A 20 -1.00 -5.99 -2.67
CA VAL A 20 -0.99 -7.24 -1.90
C VAL A 20 -1.62 -8.35 -2.73
N LYS A 21 -1.45 -9.61 -2.32
CA LYS A 21 -2.18 -10.72 -2.91
C LYS A 21 -3.30 -11.17 -1.99
N ILE A 22 -4.51 -11.30 -2.54
CA ILE A 22 -5.69 -11.75 -1.80
C ILE A 22 -6.19 -13.03 -2.45
N PHE A 23 -6.11 -14.13 -1.72
CA PHE A 23 -6.54 -15.45 -2.18
C PHE A 23 -8.01 -15.72 -1.85
N GLU A 24 -8.49 -15.19 -0.72
CA GLU A 24 -9.86 -15.40 -0.24
C GLU A 24 -10.41 -14.12 0.40
N GLY A 25 -11.71 -13.89 0.24
CA GLY A 25 -12.40 -12.77 0.91
C GLY A 25 -12.22 -11.38 0.28
N GLY A 26 -11.56 -11.25 -0.88
CA GLY A 26 -11.28 -9.95 -1.53
C GLY A 26 -12.35 -9.40 -2.48
N GLY A 27 -13.38 -10.18 -2.81
CA GLY A 27 -14.37 -9.78 -3.82
C GLY A 27 -13.76 -9.60 -5.23
N SER A 28 -14.46 -8.87 -6.10
CA SER A 28 -13.99 -8.54 -7.46
C SER A 28 -13.05 -7.33 -7.47
N ILE A 29 -12.18 -7.24 -8.48
CA ILE A 29 -11.36 -6.04 -8.73
C ILE A 29 -12.24 -4.81 -8.92
N LEU A 30 -11.83 -3.68 -8.35
CA LEU A 30 -12.52 -2.40 -8.47
C LEU A 30 -11.92 -1.57 -9.62
N PRO A 31 -12.69 -0.67 -10.26
CA PRO A 31 -12.17 0.19 -11.33
C PRO A 31 -10.96 1.05 -10.93
N THR A 32 -10.86 1.41 -9.64
CA THR A 32 -9.71 2.16 -9.10
C THR A 32 -8.42 1.35 -9.06
N GLU A 33 -8.52 0.02 -9.11
CA GLU A 33 -7.38 -0.90 -9.14
C GLU A 33 -6.95 -1.20 -10.58
N GLU A 34 -7.87 -1.17 -11.55
CA GLU A 34 -7.63 -1.53 -12.95
C GLU A 34 -6.63 -0.61 -13.67
N SER A 35 -6.42 0.62 -13.18
CA SER A 35 -5.38 1.53 -13.68
C SER A 35 -3.95 1.01 -13.41
N HIS A 36 -3.80 0.13 -12.42
CA HIS A 36 -2.51 -0.37 -11.96
C HIS A 36 -2.38 -1.88 -12.05
N ILE A 37 -3.49 -2.61 -12.11
CA ILE A 37 -3.54 -4.07 -12.07
C ILE A 37 -4.21 -4.58 -13.34
N THR A 38 -3.46 -5.37 -14.11
CA THR A 38 -3.97 -6.04 -15.30
C THR A 38 -4.93 -7.16 -14.91
N LYS A 39 -5.81 -7.57 -15.84
CA LYS A 39 -6.69 -8.72 -15.64
C LYS A 39 -5.94 -10.01 -15.28
N ARG A 40 -4.73 -10.20 -15.82
CA ARG A 40 -3.90 -11.37 -15.53
C ARG A 40 -3.40 -11.37 -14.07
N GLU A 41 -2.94 -10.22 -13.58
CA GLU A 41 -2.50 -10.05 -12.19
C GLU A 41 -3.68 -10.18 -11.22
N ALA A 42 -4.82 -9.58 -11.55
CA ALA A 42 -6.05 -9.72 -10.76
C ALA A 42 -6.47 -11.21 -10.59
N LEU A 43 -6.32 -12.02 -11.65
CA LEU A 43 -6.55 -13.47 -11.60
C LEU A 43 -5.55 -14.21 -10.71
N GLN A 44 -4.36 -13.65 -10.50
CA GLN A 44 -3.34 -14.16 -9.57
C GLN A 44 -3.54 -13.63 -8.14
N GLY A 45 -4.61 -12.85 -7.91
CA GLY A 45 -4.96 -12.30 -6.61
C GLY A 45 -4.36 -10.92 -6.33
N ASP A 46 -3.66 -10.27 -7.26
CA ASP A 46 -3.13 -8.93 -7.05
C ASP A 46 -4.27 -7.92 -6.82
N ARG A 47 -4.19 -7.18 -5.71
CA ARG A 47 -5.16 -6.17 -5.28
C ARG A 47 -4.48 -4.97 -4.63
N LEU A 48 -5.17 -3.83 -4.57
CA LEU A 48 -4.73 -2.68 -3.78
C LEU A 48 -5.39 -2.72 -2.40
N SER A 49 -4.61 -3.01 -1.35
CA SER A 49 -5.13 -3.16 0.02
C SER A 49 -5.92 -1.95 0.53
N CYS A 50 -5.62 -0.73 0.07
CA CYS A 50 -6.37 0.45 0.47
C CYS A 50 -7.77 0.58 -0.15
N GLN A 51 -8.07 -0.17 -1.22
CA GLN A 51 -9.36 -0.12 -1.91
C GLN A 51 -10.29 -1.26 -1.48
N VAL A 52 -9.74 -2.36 -0.96
CA VAL A 52 -10.51 -3.55 -0.60
C VAL A 52 -11.14 -3.41 0.77
N ALA A 53 -12.47 -3.43 0.83
CA ALA A 53 -13.20 -3.39 2.10
C ALA A 53 -13.18 -4.77 2.78
N VAL A 54 -12.78 -4.79 4.05
CA VAL A 54 -12.73 -6.01 4.88
C VAL A 54 -14.12 -6.27 5.48
N LYS A 55 -14.90 -7.15 4.83
CA LYS A 55 -16.26 -7.52 5.28
C LYS A 55 -16.38 -8.95 5.81
N GLN A 56 -15.37 -9.78 5.55
CA GLN A 56 -15.27 -11.16 5.99
C GLN A 56 -13.79 -11.48 6.25
N ASP A 57 -13.52 -12.67 6.80
CA ASP A 57 -12.16 -13.17 6.92
C ASP A 57 -11.48 -13.28 5.55
N MET A 58 -10.19 -12.97 5.51
CA MET A 58 -9.41 -12.89 4.28
C MET A 58 -8.11 -13.65 4.41
N LYS A 59 -7.69 -14.29 3.31
CA LYS A 59 -6.36 -14.89 3.18
C LYS A 59 -5.51 -14.02 2.27
N ILE A 60 -4.52 -13.36 2.86
CA ILE A 60 -3.71 -12.32 2.21
C ILE A 60 -2.24 -12.68 2.33
N GLU A 61 -1.48 -12.44 1.25
CA GLU A 61 -0.02 -12.45 1.24
C GLU A 61 0.49 -11.03 1.03
N VAL A 62 1.46 -10.66 1.86
CA VAL A 62 2.15 -9.38 1.83
C VAL A 62 3.64 -9.61 1.61
N PRO A 63 4.35 -8.72 0.89
CA PRO A 63 5.80 -8.83 0.72
C PRO A 63 6.55 -8.95 2.07
N GLU A 64 7.55 -9.83 2.13
CA GLU A 64 8.30 -10.12 3.37
C GLU A 64 8.97 -8.87 3.98
N GLU A 65 9.39 -7.93 3.14
CA GLU A 65 9.98 -6.65 3.54
C GLU A 65 9.08 -5.83 4.47
N ILE A 66 7.76 -5.98 4.38
CA ILE A 66 6.80 -5.23 5.18
C ILE A 66 6.90 -5.59 6.68
N PHE A 67 7.31 -6.82 7.00
CA PHE A 67 7.48 -7.25 8.39
C PHE A 67 8.67 -6.58 9.10
N GLY A 68 9.64 -6.04 8.34
CA GLY A 68 10.80 -5.35 8.88
C GLY A 68 10.57 -3.86 9.17
N VAL A 69 9.44 -3.30 8.74
CA VAL A 69 9.19 -1.86 8.81
C VAL A 69 8.90 -1.42 10.24
N LYS A 70 9.56 -0.34 10.67
CA LYS A 70 9.38 0.28 11.98
C LYS A 70 9.05 1.76 11.84
N LYS A 71 8.13 2.23 12.68
CA LYS A 71 7.88 3.66 12.85
C LYS A 71 8.91 4.24 13.82
N TRP A 72 9.53 5.34 13.41
CA TRP A 72 10.48 6.08 14.24
C TRP A 72 9.90 7.44 14.58
N GLU A 73 10.06 7.84 15.84
CA GLU A 73 9.83 9.21 16.27
C GLU A 73 11.17 9.93 16.25
N CYS A 74 11.24 11.04 15.53
CA CYS A 74 12.48 11.79 15.31
C CYS A 74 12.28 13.26 15.70
N THR A 75 13.33 13.89 16.21
CA THR A 75 13.38 15.33 16.47
C THR A 75 14.24 16.03 15.43
N VAL A 76 13.72 17.09 14.81
CA VAL A 76 14.48 17.89 13.84
C VAL A 76 15.63 18.60 14.55
N ARG A 77 16.87 18.35 14.10
CA ARG A 77 18.07 19.00 14.67
C ARG A 77 18.33 20.37 14.04
N SER A 78 18.21 20.48 12.72
CA SER A 78 18.32 21.71 11.94
C SER A 78 17.52 21.56 10.64
N ASN A 79 17.18 22.69 10.00
CA ASN A 79 16.41 22.75 8.75
C ASN A 79 16.80 24.03 7.98
N ASP A 80 18.10 24.17 7.73
CA ASP A 80 18.71 25.33 7.07
C ASP A 80 18.37 25.35 5.57
N ASN A 81 18.67 26.43 4.84
CA ASN A 81 18.55 26.47 3.38
C ASN A 81 19.95 26.28 2.76
N VAL A 82 20.11 25.34 1.85
CA VAL A 82 21.35 25.19 1.05
C VAL A 82 21.23 25.71 -0.39
N ALA A 83 20.00 25.91 -0.88
CA ALA A 83 19.72 26.56 -2.15
C ALA A 83 18.32 27.21 -2.14
N THR A 84 17.96 27.92 -3.22
CA THR A 84 16.66 28.61 -3.36
C THR A 84 15.46 27.71 -3.06
N PHE A 85 15.53 26.43 -3.41
CA PHE A 85 14.45 25.45 -3.25
C PHE A 85 14.86 24.18 -2.48
N ILE A 86 16.01 24.22 -1.79
CA ILE A 86 16.52 23.07 -1.05
C ILE A 86 16.80 23.50 0.38
N LYS A 87 16.15 22.79 1.31
CA LYS A 87 16.46 22.79 2.72
C LYS A 87 17.67 21.89 2.94
#